data_AF-A0A7C6YC97-F1
#
_entry.id   AF-A0A7C6YC97-F1
#
_cell.length_a   1.000
_cell.length_b   1.000
_cell.length_c   1.000
_cell.angle_alpha   90.00
_cell.angle_beta   90.00
_cell.angle_gamma   90.00
#
_symmetry.space_group_name_H-M   'P 1'
#
loop_
_entity.id
_entity.type
_entity.pdbx_description
1 polymer ?
#
loop_
_entity_poly.entity_id
_entity_poly.type
_entity_poly.pdbx_seq_one_letter_code
_entity_poly.pdbx_strand_id
1 'polypeptide(L)'
;HAEAEVWGAVPVLEAMAADGLVRRRPAGWYPAADDHAPHAEVDIRGTGGAEVVIVDATDGRMLGTIDSVRARSQVHPGALYLHQGESFVVDELDLDDGLALCHPEVPEWTTSAREQVSIDMVETLESVEAGPVTLSLAEVEVTTLVTGYQRRLRGGEILDVTPLDLPPTTLATRAVVYTLTPQLLRVAGLEEADWPGALHAAEHAAIGLLPLVATCDRWDIGGVSTALHADTGLPTVFVYDGYAGGAGFAERGYRRAATWLGATLEAIRACECESGCPSCIQSPKCGNGNDPLSKQGAVALLAEVVGQLRAV
;
A
#
# COMPACT_ATOMS: atom_id res chain seq x y z
N HIS A 1 28.45 -18.01 14.85
CA HIS A 1 28.05 -19.32 14.28
C HIS A 1 26.75 -19.77 14.93
N ALA A 2 26.72 -19.94 16.26
CA ALA A 2 25.50 -20.33 16.99
C ALA A 2 24.30 -19.39 16.72
N GLU A 3 24.49 -18.07 16.71
CA GLU A 3 23.41 -17.12 16.41
C GLU A 3 22.87 -17.27 14.98
N ALA A 4 23.75 -17.46 14.00
CA ALA A 4 23.35 -17.66 12.60
C ALA A 4 22.54 -18.95 12.41
N GLU A 5 22.87 -20.01 13.15
CA GLU A 5 22.09 -21.25 13.14
C GLU A 5 20.74 -21.07 13.85
N VAL A 6 20.74 -20.39 14.99
CA VAL A 6 19.51 -20.08 15.76
C VAL A 6 18.53 -19.25 14.94
N TRP A 7 19.02 -18.30 14.14
CA TRP A 7 18.19 -17.47 13.26
C TRP A 7 17.91 -18.09 11.89
N GLY A 8 18.46 -19.27 11.59
CA GLY A 8 18.36 -19.85 10.25
C GLY A 8 19.03 -19.00 9.16
N ALA A 9 19.96 -18.12 9.53
CA ALA A 9 20.62 -17.15 8.65
C ALA A 9 21.83 -17.71 7.90
N VAL A 10 22.18 -18.99 8.10
CA VAL A 10 23.33 -19.61 7.41
C VAL A 10 23.24 -19.53 5.89
N PRO A 11 22.10 -19.84 5.23
CA PRO A 11 21.99 -19.71 3.77
C PRO A 11 22.20 -18.26 3.30
N VAL A 12 21.70 -17.28 4.05
CA VAL A 12 21.89 -15.86 3.74
C VAL A 12 23.36 -15.46 3.85
N LEU A 13 24.05 -15.89 4.90
CA LEU A 13 25.49 -15.61 5.08
C LEU A 13 26.35 -16.30 4.02
N GLU A 14 25.95 -17.50 3.56
CA GLU A 14 26.59 -18.18 2.45
C GLU A 14 26.40 -17.44 1.12
N ALA A 15 25.19 -16.92 0.86
CA ALA A 15 24.94 -16.05 -0.29
C ALA A 15 25.75 -14.76 -0.22
N MET A 16 25.71 -14.04 0.91
CA MET A 16 26.50 -12.83 1.13
C MET A 16 28.01 -13.07 1.00
N ALA A 17 28.50 -14.28 1.32
CA ALA A 17 29.90 -14.63 1.11
C ALA A 17 30.23 -14.95 -0.34
N ALA A 18 29.29 -15.52 -1.09
CA ALA A 18 29.42 -15.66 -2.54
C ALA A 18 29.48 -14.29 -3.21
N ASP A 19 28.71 -13.31 -2.71
CA ASP A 19 28.73 -11.92 -3.16
C ASP A 19 29.93 -11.12 -2.62
N GLY A 20 30.77 -11.75 -1.79
CA GLY A 20 31.98 -11.15 -1.24
C GLY A 20 31.77 -10.16 -0.09
N LEU A 21 30.53 -9.95 0.37
CA LEU A 21 30.19 -9.00 1.46
C LEU A 21 30.66 -9.48 2.84
N VAL A 22 30.69 -10.80 3.04
CA VAL A 22 31.17 -11.43 4.28
C VAL A 22 32.14 -12.56 3.98
N ARG A 23 32.96 -12.92 4.96
CA ARG A 23 33.92 -14.03 4.87
C ARG A 23 33.76 -14.98 6.03
N ARG A 24 33.72 -16.28 5.71
CA ARG A 24 33.76 -17.35 6.71
C ARG A 24 35.19 -17.57 7.18
N ARG A 25 35.41 -17.53 8.48
CA ARG A 25 36.66 -17.90 9.17
C ARG A 25 36.37 -18.96 10.25
N PRO A 26 37.37 -19.65 10.82
CA PRO A 26 37.14 -20.67 11.83
C PRO A 26 36.34 -20.19 13.05
N ALA A 27 36.48 -18.92 13.43
CA ALA A 27 35.79 -18.32 14.56
C ALA A 27 34.39 -17.76 14.23
N GLY A 28 33.98 -17.70 12.95
CA GLY A 28 32.68 -17.19 12.55
C GLY A 28 32.66 -16.44 11.23
N TRP A 29 31.64 -15.61 11.05
CA TRP A 29 31.44 -14.75 9.89
C TRP A 29 31.96 -13.35 10.20
N TYR A 30 32.67 -12.76 9.25
CA TYR A 30 33.29 -11.45 9.38
C TYR A 30 32.91 -10.60 8.17
N PRO A 31 32.68 -9.29 8.32
CA PRO A 31 32.59 -8.38 7.17
C PRO A 31 33.83 -8.54 6.30
N ALA A 32 33.65 -8.46 4.99
CA ALA A 32 34.79 -8.38 4.09
C ALA A 32 35.53 -7.03 4.31
N ALA A 33 36.83 -7.04 4.06
CA ALA A 33 37.74 -5.93 4.40
C ALA A 33 37.81 -4.94 3.23
N ASP A 34 36.65 -4.41 2.86
CA ASP A 34 36.42 -3.55 1.71
C ASP A 34 35.85 -2.22 2.20
N ASP A 35 35.97 -1.15 1.40
CA ASP A 35 35.43 0.19 1.72
C ASP A 35 33.89 0.24 1.68
N HIS A 36 33.21 -0.91 1.60
CA HIS A 36 31.76 -0.99 1.60
C HIS A 36 31.23 -0.61 2.99
N ALA A 37 30.43 0.47 3.00
CA ALA A 37 29.81 1.01 4.20
C ALA A 37 28.32 0.64 4.21
N PRO A 38 27.93 -0.57 4.68
CA PRO A 38 26.55 -1.05 4.58
C PRO A 38 25.56 -0.14 5.32
N HIS A 39 26.02 0.55 6.36
CA HIS A 39 25.21 1.52 7.10
C HIS A 39 24.86 2.79 6.30
N ALA A 40 25.61 3.11 5.24
CA ALA A 40 25.34 4.25 4.36
C ALA A 40 24.38 3.88 3.22
N GLU A 41 24.26 2.59 2.89
CA GLU A 41 23.42 2.08 1.80
C GLU A 41 22.03 1.66 2.29
N VAL A 42 21.84 1.50 3.62
CA VAL A 42 20.58 1.10 4.22
C VAL A 42 19.88 2.31 4.83
N ASP A 43 18.75 2.69 4.23
CA ASP A 43 17.78 3.58 4.87
C ASP A 43 16.91 2.77 5.85
N ILE A 44 16.98 3.10 7.14
CA ILE A 44 16.22 2.45 8.21
C ILE A 44 14.70 2.55 7.96
N ARG A 45 14.23 3.58 7.25
CA ARG A 45 12.81 3.77 6.95
C ARG A 45 12.40 3.17 5.61
N GLY A 46 13.33 2.58 4.86
CA GLY A 46 13.07 1.95 3.56
C GLY A 46 12.50 2.92 2.51
N THR A 47 12.57 4.23 2.78
CA THR A 47 12.00 5.28 1.93
C THR A 47 12.89 5.61 0.74
N GLY A 48 14.19 5.31 0.81
CA GLY A 48 15.08 5.02 -0.32
C GLY A 48 15.08 6.03 -1.48
N GLY A 49 14.62 7.26 -1.24
CA GLY A 49 14.26 8.19 -2.29
C GLY A 49 14.64 9.62 -1.93
N ALA A 50 14.70 10.47 -2.96
CA ALA A 50 14.94 11.90 -2.79
C ALA A 50 13.91 12.50 -1.81
N GLU A 51 14.39 13.27 -0.85
CA GLU A 51 13.55 14.09 0.02
C GLU A 51 13.21 15.40 -0.69
N VAL A 52 12.01 15.91 -0.42
CA VAL A 52 11.56 17.24 -0.81
C VAL A 52 11.58 18.13 0.43
N VAL A 53 12.32 19.23 0.35
CA VAL A 53 12.37 20.26 1.39
C VAL A 53 11.20 21.23 1.18
N ILE A 54 10.43 21.48 2.24
CA ILE A 54 9.31 22.42 2.22
C ILE A 54 9.77 23.75 2.80
N VAL A 55 9.65 24.83 2.02
CA VAL A 55 10.16 26.16 2.35
C VAL A 55 9.06 27.21 2.24
N ASP A 56 8.99 28.09 3.22
CA ASP A 56 8.18 29.31 3.15
C ASP A 56 8.90 30.32 2.23
N ALA A 57 8.31 30.61 1.07
CA ALA A 57 8.88 31.51 0.07
C ALA A 57 8.91 32.99 0.54
N THR A 58 8.17 33.34 1.59
CA THR A 58 8.07 34.73 2.06
C THR A 58 9.26 35.16 2.92
N ASP A 59 9.82 34.24 3.71
CA ASP A 59 10.93 34.51 4.63
C ASP A 59 12.11 33.52 4.50
N GLY A 60 11.97 32.50 3.66
CA GLY A 60 13.00 31.51 3.34
C GLY A 60 13.21 30.45 4.42
N ARG A 61 12.36 30.37 5.45
CA ARG A 61 12.51 29.35 6.49
C ARG A 61 12.12 27.98 5.97
N MET A 62 12.91 26.97 6.33
CA MET A 62 12.56 25.57 6.11
C MET A 62 11.50 25.14 7.13
N LEU A 63 10.38 24.63 6.62
CA LEU A 63 9.29 24.10 7.44
C LEU A 63 9.53 22.62 7.76
N GLY A 64 10.01 21.83 6.81
CA GLY A 64 10.30 20.41 7.02
C GLY A 64 10.74 19.68 5.76
N THR A 65 10.78 18.34 5.85
CA THR A 65 11.01 17.46 4.70
C THR A 65 9.88 16.44 4.57
N ILE A 66 9.70 15.94 3.35
CA ILE A 66 8.79 14.85 3.01
C ILE A 66 9.45 13.98 1.93
N ASP A 67 9.17 12.68 1.91
CA ASP A 67 9.63 11.82 0.81
C ASP A 67 8.97 12.23 -0.51
N SER A 68 9.73 12.13 -1.62
CA SER A 68 9.25 12.55 -2.94
C SER A 68 7.97 11.84 -3.40
N VAL A 69 7.73 10.59 -3.01
CA VAL A 69 6.52 9.85 -3.38
C VAL A 69 5.30 10.53 -2.76
N ARG A 70 5.33 10.78 -1.45
CA ARG A 70 4.26 11.48 -0.72
C ARG A 70 4.19 12.97 -1.07
N ALA A 71 5.29 13.57 -1.53
CA ALA A 71 5.30 14.98 -1.94
C ALA A 71 4.25 15.27 -3.02
N ARG A 72 4.10 14.36 -4.00
CA ARG A 72 3.15 14.47 -5.11
C ARG A 72 1.69 14.55 -4.65
N SER A 73 1.33 13.99 -3.49
CA SER A 73 -0.06 13.98 -3.01
C SER A 73 -0.32 14.92 -1.82
N GLN A 74 0.72 15.34 -1.09
CA GLN A 74 0.57 16.22 0.09
C GLN A 74 1.10 17.63 -0.08
N VAL A 75 2.08 17.84 -0.97
CA VAL A 75 2.66 19.15 -1.26
C VAL A 75 2.79 19.37 -2.77
N HIS A 76 1.77 18.95 -3.52
CA HIS A 76 1.62 19.35 -4.92
C HIS A 76 1.28 20.84 -5.03
N PRO A 77 1.45 21.46 -6.21
CA PRO A 77 0.99 22.83 -6.45
C PRO A 77 -0.50 22.98 -6.11
N GLY A 78 -0.83 23.98 -5.30
CA GLY A 78 -2.17 24.25 -4.77
C GLY A 78 -2.58 23.46 -3.53
N ALA A 79 -1.72 22.58 -2.99
CA ALA A 79 -1.99 21.87 -1.74
C ALA A 79 -2.02 22.81 -0.53
N LEU A 80 -2.95 22.60 0.40
CA LEU A 80 -2.91 23.19 1.73
C LEU A 80 -2.07 22.30 2.64
N TYR A 81 -0.87 22.77 2.97
CA TYR A 81 0.03 22.17 3.92
C TYR A 81 -0.17 22.76 5.31
N LEU A 82 -0.34 21.90 6.33
CA LEU A 82 -0.45 22.30 7.72
C LEU A 82 0.86 21.97 8.45
N HIS A 83 1.51 22.99 9.00
CA HIS A 83 2.74 22.86 9.77
C HIS A 83 2.58 23.46 11.16
N GLN A 84 2.59 22.61 12.19
CA GLN A 84 2.47 23.03 13.60
C GLN A 84 1.27 23.96 13.89
N GLY A 85 0.17 23.78 13.16
CA GLY A 85 -1.05 24.58 13.30
C GLY A 85 -1.09 25.85 12.44
N GLU A 86 0.00 26.16 11.73
CA GLU A 86 0.03 27.19 10.70
C GLU A 86 -0.30 26.59 9.32
N SER A 87 -0.96 27.37 8.48
CA SER A 87 -1.43 26.96 7.16
C SER A 87 -0.59 27.59 6.07
N PHE A 88 -0.21 26.78 5.08
CA PHE A 88 0.58 27.19 3.92
C PHE A 88 -0.05 26.64 2.65
N VAL A 89 -0.16 27.45 1.61
CA VAL A 89 -0.54 26.99 0.27
C VAL A 89 0.73 26.78 -0.53
N VAL A 90 0.87 25.59 -1.10
CA VAL A 90 2.02 25.24 -1.94
C VAL A 90 1.88 25.91 -3.31
N ASP A 91 2.89 26.67 -3.70
CA ASP A 91 2.96 27.38 -4.97
C ASP A 91 3.57 26.50 -6.05
N GLU A 92 4.65 25.79 -5.71
CA GLU A 92 5.46 25.02 -6.65
C GLU A 92 6.04 23.77 -5.97
N LEU A 93 6.13 22.70 -6.75
CA LEU A 93 6.83 21.46 -6.38
C LEU A 93 7.82 21.13 -7.50
N ASP A 94 9.11 21.31 -7.20
CA ASP A 94 10.22 20.88 -8.04
C ASP A 94 10.75 19.53 -7.51
N LEU A 95 10.48 18.47 -8.26
CA LEU A 95 10.92 17.12 -7.92
C LEU A 95 12.38 16.86 -8.28
N ASP A 96 12.95 17.61 -9.22
CA ASP A 96 14.33 17.46 -9.67
C ASP A 96 15.29 18.11 -8.66
N ASP A 97 14.93 19.30 -8.17
CA ASP A 97 15.68 20.02 -7.13
C ASP A 97 15.29 19.61 -5.70
N GLY A 98 14.22 18.82 -5.54
CA GLY A 98 13.74 18.36 -4.23
C GLY A 98 13.22 19.50 -3.35
N LEU A 99 12.41 20.40 -3.92
CA LEU A 99 11.95 21.62 -3.28
C LEU A 99 10.45 21.83 -3.46
N ALA A 100 9.74 22.14 -2.38
CA ALA A 100 8.37 22.64 -2.39
C ALA A 100 8.33 24.04 -1.80
N LEU A 101 7.92 25.01 -2.62
CA LEU A 101 7.75 26.41 -2.20
C LEU A 101 6.29 26.65 -1.82
N CYS A 102 6.09 27.32 -0.70
CA CYS A 102 4.75 27.65 -0.20
C CYS A 102 4.71 29.03 0.44
N HIS A 103 3.52 29.56 0.65
CA HIS A 103 3.32 30.81 1.37
C HIS A 103 2.24 30.66 2.45
N PRO A 104 2.31 31.43 3.54
CA PRO A 104 1.28 31.38 4.58
C PRO A 104 -0.04 31.94 4.07
N GLU A 105 -1.10 31.12 4.14
CA GLU A 105 -2.46 31.50 3.81
C GLU A 105 -3.43 30.71 4.70
N VAL A 106 -4.53 31.34 5.14
CA VAL A 106 -5.57 30.68 5.95
C VAL A 106 -6.87 30.57 5.13
N PRO A 107 -6.93 29.64 4.16
CA PRO A 107 -8.14 29.48 3.36
C PRO A 107 -9.29 28.85 4.17
N GLU A 108 -10.52 29.02 3.65
CA GLU A 108 -11.72 28.35 4.20
C GLU A 108 -11.86 26.89 3.75
N TRP A 109 -10.93 26.41 2.92
CA TRP A 109 -10.93 25.09 2.31
C TRP A 109 -9.72 24.26 2.73
N THR A 110 -9.79 22.95 2.52
CA THR A 110 -8.69 21.96 2.61
C THR A 110 -8.51 21.25 1.27
N THR A 111 -7.34 20.69 1.01
CA THR A 111 -7.09 19.89 -0.20
C THR A 111 -7.10 18.40 0.05
N SER A 112 -7.55 17.64 -0.93
CA SER A 112 -7.34 16.19 -1.02
C SER A 112 -6.91 15.81 -2.43
N ALA A 113 -5.74 15.20 -2.59
CA ALA A 113 -5.26 14.70 -3.86
C ALA A 113 -6.20 13.63 -4.45
N ARG A 114 -6.22 13.54 -5.78
CA ARG A 114 -6.88 12.49 -6.55
C ARG A 114 -5.82 11.65 -7.22
N GLU A 115 -5.88 10.36 -6.95
CA GLU A 115 -4.88 9.41 -7.40
C GLU A 115 -5.54 8.36 -8.28
N GLN A 116 -4.83 7.95 -9.32
CA GLN A 116 -5.13 6.76 -10.09
C GLN A 116 -4.02 5.75 -9.83
N VAL A 117 -4.40 4.54 -9.45
CA VAL A 117 -3.47 3.43 -9.21
C VAL A 117 -3.75 2.34 -10.24
N SER A 118 -2.70 1.90 -10.93
CA SER A 118 -2.70 0.66 -11.72
C SER A 118 -1.71 -0.33 -11.12
N ILE A 119 -1.97 -1.60 -11.33
CA ILE A 119 -1.12 -2.69 -10.88
C ILE A 119 -0.96 -3.68 -12.02
N ASP A 120 0.27 -4.10 -12.27
CA ASP A 120 0.61 -5.09 -13.29
C ASP A 120 1.26 -6.30 -12.61
N MET A 121 0.88 -7.52 -13.01
CA MET A 121 1.50 -8.75 -12.52
C MET A 121 2.76 -9.06 -13.32
N VAL A 122 3.92 -8.98 -12.67
CA VAL A 122 5.21 -9.24 -13.31
C VAL A 122 5.50 -10.73 -13.35
N GLU A 123 5.44 -11.39 -12.18
CA GLU A 123 5.74 -12.81 -12.05
C GLU A 123 4.88 -13.45 -10.94
N THR A 124 4.34 -14.64 -11.20
CA THR A 124 3.72 -15.46 -10.15
C THR A 124 4.77 -16.36 -9.52
N LEU A 125 5.09 -16.11 -8.25
CA LEU A 125 6.09 -16.87 -7.50
C LEU A 125 5.52 -18.20 -7.00
N GLU A 126 4.31 -18.15 -6.43
CA GLU A 126 3.60 -19.32 -5.93
C GLU A 126 2.10 -19.15 -6.15
N SER A 127 1.39 -20.25 -6.35
CA SER A 127 -0.05 -20.24 -6.52
C SER A 127 -0.69 -21.53 -6.01
N VAL A 128 -1.92 -21.41 -5.51
CA VAL A 128 -2.78 -22.53 -5.13
C VAL A 128 -4.20 -22.27 -5.64
N GLU A 129 -4.74 -23.27 -6.33
CA GLU A 129 -6.15 -23.27 -6.74
C GLU A 129 -7.00 -23.85 -5.60
N ALA A 130 -7.80 -23.00 -4.98
CA ALA A 130 -8.82 -23.36 -4.00
C ALA A 130 -10.20 -23.29 -4.67
N GLY A 131 -10.47 -24.27 -5.55
CA GLY A 131 -11.71 -24.33 -6.32
C GLY A 131 -11.91 -23.07 -7.18
N PRO A 132 -12.95 -22.24 -6.94
CA PRO A 132 -13.22 -21.03 -7.69
C PRO A 132 -12.39 -19.80 -7.25
N VAL A 133 -11.44 -19.98 -6.33
CA VAL A 133 -10.48 -18.98 -5.86
C VAL A 133 -9.08 -19.42 -6.24
N THR A 134 -8.31 -18.56 -6.89
CA THR A 134 -6.86 -18.74 -7.06
C THR A 134 -6.15 -17.78 -6.12
N LEU A 135 -5.37 -18.32 -5.19
CA LEU A 135 -4.53 -17.53 -4.29
C LEU A 135 -3.08 -17.61 -4.79
N SER A 136 -2.44 -16.47 -4.95
CA SER A 136 -1.07 -16.38 -5.45
C SER A 136 -0.21 -15.43 -4.60
N LEU A 137 1.08 -15.71 -4.57
CA LEU A 137 2.14 -14.76 -4.23
C LEU A 137 2.79 -14.32 -5.54
N ALA A 138 2.85 -13.02 -5.78
CA ALA A 138 3.34 -12.47 -7.05
C ALA A 138 4.26 -11.27 -6.83
N GLU A 139 5.21 -11.09 -7.76
CA GLU A 139 5.88 -9.81 -7.97
C GLU A 139 5.00 -8.93 -8.85
N VAL A 140 4.84 -7.68 -8.44
CA VAL A 140 3.93 -6.70 -9.06
C VAL A 140 4.62 -5.36 -9.22
N GLU A 141 4.18 -4.60 -10.21
CA GLU A 141 4.51 -3.19 -10.35
C GLU A 141 3.25 -2.35 -10.09
N VAL A 142 3.30 -1.52 -9.06
CA VAL A 142 2.21 -0.62 -8.70
C VAL A 142 2.55 0.77 -9.18
N THR A 143 1.76 1.32 -10.10
CA THR A 143 1.96 2.66 -10.63
C THR A 143 0.88 3.61 -10.10
N THR A 144 1.30 4.67 -9.42
CA THR A 144 0.42 5.72 -8.88
C THR A 144 0.63 7.01 -9.65
N LEU A 145 -0.47 7.62 -10.10
CA LEU A 145 -0.50 8.92 -10.76
C LEU A 145 -1.41 9.88 -10.00
N VAL A 146 -0.85 11.00 -9.54
CA VAL A 146 -1.66 12.10 -8.97
C VAL A 146 -2.21 12.93 -10.14
N THR A 147 -3.50 12.80 -10.39
CA THR A 147 -4.17 13.39 -11.57
C THR A 147 -4.74 14.79 -11.29
N GLY A 148 -4.83 15.16 -10.01
CA GLY A 148 -5.44 16.41 -9.58
C GLY A 148 -5.66 16.44 -8.09
N TYR A 149 -6.41 17.44 -7.63
CA TYR A 149 -6.86 17.55 -6.24
C TYR A 149 -8.24 18.18 -6.16
N GLN A 150 -8.91 17.99 -5.03
CA GLN A 150 -10.19 18.62 -4.71
C GLN A 150 -9.98 19.64 -3.60
N ARG A 151 -10.59 20.83 -3.74
CA ARG A 151 -10.75 21.77 -2.63
C ARG A 151 -12.07 21.50 -1.94
N ARG A 152 -12.05 21.35 -0.62
CA ARG A 152 -13.21 21.05 0.21
C ARG A 152 -13.40 22.10 1.28
N LEU A 153 -14.61 22.63 1.43
CA LEU A 153 -14.95 23.46 2.58
C LEU A 153 -14.86 22.66 3.88
N ARG A 154 -14.79 23.36 5.01
CA ARG A 154 -14.84 22.74 6.35
C ARG A 154 -16.07 21.86 6.57
N GLY A 155 -17.17 22.11 5.86
CA GLY A 155 -18.38 21.28 5.87
C GLY A 155 -18.29 19.99 5.06
N GLY A 156 -17.17 19.74 4.36
CA GLY A 156 -16.94 18.57 3.49
C GLY A 156 -17.37 18.76 2.03
N GLU A 157 -18.12 19.83 1.73
CA GLU A 157 -18.56 20.20 0.39
C GLU A 157 -17.37 20.44 -0.55
N ILE A 158 -17.42 19.86 -1.75
CA ILE A 158 -16.39 20.04 -2.78
C ILE A 158 -16.64 21.39 -3.47
N LEU A 159 -15.65 22.27 -3.43
CA LEU A 159 -15.65 23.56 -4.14
C LEU A 159 -15.35 23.36 -5.62
N ASP A 160 -14.24 22.68 -5.90
CA ASP A 160 -13.78 22.41 -7.26
C ASP A 160 -12.80 21.23 -7.28
N VAL A 161 -12.44 20.85 -8.50
CA VAL A 161 -11.40 19.88 -8.81
C VAL A 161 -10.41 20.55 -9.75
N THR A 162 -9.15 20.57 -9.37
CA THR A 162 -8.06 21.14 -10.18
C THR A 162 -7.18 20.01 -10.69
N PRO A 163 -6.98 19.88 -12.02
CA PRO A 163 -6.08 18.87 -12.59
C PRO A 163 -4.62 19.19 -12.27
N LEU A 164 -3.80 18.15 -12.17
CA LEU A 164 -2.36 18.22 -12.01
C LEU A 164 -1.69 17.38 -13.10
N ASP A 165 -0.50 17.82 -13.52
CA ASP A 165 0.36 17.11 -14.46
C ASP A 165 1.66 16.73 -13.76
N LEU A 166 1.56 15.73 -12.88
CA LEU A 166 2.69 15.21 -12.09
C LEU A 166 3.15 13.87 -12.66
N PRO A 167 4.47 13.57 -12.63
CA PRO A 167 4.97 12.31 -13.14
C PRO A 167 4.48 11.13 -12.26
N PRO A 168 4.14 9.98 -12.88
CA PRO A 168 3.77 8.78 -12.12
C PRO A 168 4.94 8.26 -11.29
N THR A 169 4.61 7.50 -10.26
CA THR A 169 5.58 6.75 -9.45
C THR A 169 5.27 5.27 -9.55
N THR A 170 6.29 4.45 -9.81
CA THR A 170 6.16 3.00 -9.87
C THR A 170 6.90 2.34 -8.71
N LEU A 171 6.23 1.40 -8.06
CA LEU A 171 6.74 0.59 -6.96
C LEU A 171 6.76 -0.88 -7.40
N ALA A 172 7.96 -1.42 -7.64
CA ALA A 172 8.16 -2.85 -7.79
C ALA A 172 8.17 -3.51 -6.41
N THR A 173 7.23 -4.42 -6.15
CA THR A 173 7.01 -5.02 -4.82
C THR A 173 6.39 -6.41 -4.94
N ARG A 174 6.05 -7.03 -3.79
CA ARG A 174 5.36 -8.31 -3.70
C ARG A 174 3.93 -8.15 -3.21
N ALA A 175 3.02 -8.95 -3.76
CA ALA A 175 1.62 -8.97 -3.41
C ALA A 175 1.11 -10.38 -3.11
N VAL A 176 0.22 -10.48 -2.13
CA VAL A 176 -0.72 -11.59 -2.05
C VAL A 176 -1.94 -11.22 -2.89
N VAL A 177 -2.31 -12.12 -3.78
CA VAL A 177 -3.34 -11.91 -4.79
C VAL A 177 -4.37 -13.01 -4.65
N TYR A 178 -5.65 -12.65 -4.55
CA TYR A 178 -6.73 -13.62 -4.70
C TYR A 178 -7.63 -13.24 -5.85
N THR A 179 -7.68 -14.13 -6.84
CA THR A 179 -8.48 -14.02 -8.05
C THR A 179 -9.70 -14.91 -7.94
N LEU A 180 -10.85 -14.41 -8.40
CA LEU A 180 -12.14 -15.03 -8.17
C LEU A 180 -12.85 -15.27 -9.50
N THR A 181 -13.47 -16.43 -9.64
CA THR A 181 -14.37 -16.65 -10.78
C THR A 181 -15.67 -15.84 -10.64
N PRO A 182 -16.26 -15.32 -11.73
CA PRO A 182 -17.59 -14.71 -11.72
C PRO A 182 -18.69 -15.61 -11.13
N GLN A 183 -18.53 -16.93 -11.26
CA GLN A 183 -19.42 -17.93 -10.70
C GLN A 183 -19.45 -17.84 -9.17
N LEU A 184 -18.29 -17.65 -8.52
CA LEU A 184 -18.20 -17.50 -7.07
C LEU A 184 -18.97 -16.28 -6.57
N LEU A 185 -18.78 -15.13 -7.23
CA LEU A 185 -19.47 -13.90 -6.86
C LEU A 185 -20.99 -14.05 -6.99
N ARG A 186 -21.47 -14.74 -8.02
CA ARG A 186 -22.89 -15.06 -8.17
C ARG A 186 -23.40 -16.03 -7.09
N VAL A 187 -22.59 -17.03 -6.68
CA VAL A 187 -22.93 -17.91 -5.55
C VAL A 187 -23.00 -17.13 -4.24
N ALA A 188 -22.14 -16.14 -4.05
CA ALA A 188 -22.20 -15.18 -2.94
C ALA A 188 -23.42 -14.23 -3.02
N GLY A 189 -24.25 -14.32 -4.07
CA GLY A 189 -25.41 -13.47 -4.26
C GLY A 189 -25.09 -12.06 -4.76
N LEU A 190 -23.91 -11.85 -5.36
CA LEU A 190 -23.46 -10.56 -5.88
C LEU A 190 -23.65 -10.49 -7.39
N GLU A 191 -24.36 -9.46 -7.85
CA GLU A 191 -24.47 -9.13 -9.27
C GLU A 191 -23.25 -8.31 -9.71
N GLU A 192 -23.00 -8.21 -11.03
CA GLU A 192 -21.81 -7.50 -11.57
C GLU A 192 -21.69 -6.05 -11.07
N ALA A 193 -22.82 -5.39 -10.83
CA ALA A 193 -22.86 -4.03 -10.29
C ALA A 193 -22.36 -3.95 -8.83
N ASP A 194 -22.45 -5.04 -8.06
CA ASP A 194 -22.02 -5.09 -6.66
C ASP A 194 -20.51 -5.35 -6.51
N TRP A 195 -19.87 -5.92 -7.53
CA TRP A 195 -18.49 -6.41 -7.45
C TRP A 195 -17.50 -5.33 -7.01
N PRO A 196 -17.48 -4.12 -7.59
CA PRO A 196 -16.51 -3.09 -7.18
C PRO A 196 -16.61 -2.77 -5.70
N GLY A 197 -17.82 -2.56 -5.17
CA GLY A 197 -18.02 -2.21 -3.77
C GLY A 197 -17.70 -3.36 -2.80
N ALA A 198 -17.99 -4.60 -3.19
CA ALA A 198 -17.69 -5.78 -2.39
C ALA A 198 -16.17 -6.08 -2.32
N LEU A 199 -15.49 -6.05 -3.46
CA LEU A 199 -14.05 -6.29 -3.56
C LEU A 199 -13.25 -5.21 -2.81
N HIS A 200 -13.62 -3.94 -3.00
CA HIS A 200 -12.96 -2.79 -2.38
C HIS A 200 -13.13 -2.77 -0.86
N ALA A 201 -14.33 -3.07 -0.36
CA ALA A 201 -14.54 -3.20 1.09
C ALA A 201 -13.79 -4.39 1.70
N ALA A 202 -13.70 -5.52 0.98
CA ALA A 202 -12.91 -6.67 1.42
C ALA A 202 -11.41 -6.35 1.44
N GLU A 203 -10.89 -5.66 0.42
CA GLU A 203 -9.50 -5.20 0.33
C GLU A 203 -9.14 -4.29 1.51
N HIS A 204 -9.91 -3.23 1.77
CA HIS A 204 -9.66 -2.32 2.88
C HIS A 204 -9.58 -3.04 4.23
N ALA A 205 -10.55 -3.91 4.51
CA ALA A 205 -10.58 -4.69 5.73
C ALA A 205 -9.40 -5.68 5.78
N ALA A 206 -9.01 -6.28 4.65
CA ALA A 206 -7.87 -7.18 4.58
C ALA A 206 -6.57 -6.45 4.93
N ILE A 207 -6.30 -5.28 4.34
CA ILE A 207 -5.15 -4.42 4.67
C ILE A 207 -5.11 -4.13 6.17
N GLY A 208 -6.25 -3.72 6.76
CA GLY A 208 -6.33 -3.38 8.18
C GLY A 208 -6.05 -4.56 9.12
N LEU A 209 -6.30 -5.79 8.68
CA LEU A 209 -6.18 -7.00 9.50
C LEU A 209 -4.91 -7.82 9.21
N LEU A 210 -4.16 -7.51 8.13
CA LEU A 210 -2.90 -8.19 7.80
C LEU A 210 -1.83 -8.09 8.90
N PRO A 211 -1.71 -6.96 9.65
CA PRO A 211 -0.83 -6.85 10.81
C PRO A 211 -0.95 -7.99 11.83
N LEU A 212 -2.13 -8.62 11.96
CA LEU A 212 -2.33 -9.74 12.89
C LEU A 212 -1.48 -10.98 12.58
N VAL A 213 -1.08 -11.16 11.32
CA VAL A 213 -0.30 -12.32 10.88
C VAL A 213 1.11 -11.97 10.40
N ALA A 214 1.33 -10.71 9.98
CA ALA A 214 2.56 -10.24 9.35
C ALA A 214 3.44 -9.32 10.21
N THR A 215 3.01 -8.93 11.42
CA THR A 215 3.81 -8.10 12.35
C THR A 215 4.26 -6.75 11.74
N CYS A 216 3.40 -6.14 10.93
CA CYS A 216 3.59 -4.84 10.29
C CYS A 216 2.59 -3.80 10.79
N ASP A 217 2.81 -2.52 10.44
CA ASP A 217 1.77 -1.51 10.56
C ASP A 217 0.85 -1.57 9.33
N ARG A 218 -0.42 -1.15 9.48
CA ARG A 218 -1.32 -1.03 8.33
C ARG A 218 -0.78 -0.05 7.28
N TRP A 219 0.05 0.93 7.67
CA TRP A 219 0.63 1.93 6.78
C TRP A 219 1.70 1.34 5.87
N ASP A 220 2.25 0.18 6.23
CA ASP A 220 3.28 -0.56 5.49
C ASP A 220 2.72 -1.40 4.32
N ILE A 221 1.40 -1.35 4.11
CA ILE A 221 0.67 -2.24 3.19
C ILE A 221 -0.19 -1.42 2.24
N GLY A 222 -0.10 -1.65 0.95
CA GLY A 222 -1.05 -1.11 -0.03
C GLY A 222 -2.04 -2.17 -0.50
N GLY A 223 -3.02 -1.76 -1.29
CA GLY A 223 -3.91 -2.68 -1.99
C GLY A 223 -4.53 -2.05 -3.23
N VAL A 224 -5.05 -2.94 -4.07
CA VAL A 224 -5.90 -2.60 -5.22
C VAL A 224 -6.95 -3.70 -5.36
N SER A 225 -8.17 -3.32 -5.69
CA SER A 225 -9.23 -4.25 -6.08
C SER A 225 -9.82 -3.86 -7.43
N THR A 226 -10.13 -4.86 -8.25
CA THR A 226 -10.74 -4.64 -9.56
C THR A 226 -11.75 -5.73 -9.88
N ALA A 227 -12.88 -5.32 -10.46
CA ALA A 227 -13.89 -6.25 -10.98
C ALA A 227 -13.41 -7.00 -12.23
N LEU A 228 -12.41 -6.47 -12.94
CA LEU A 228 -11.80 -7.10 -14.11
C LEU A 228 -10.34 -6.63 -14.22
N HIS A 229 -9.41 -7.46 -13.78
CA HIS A 229 -7.98 -7.18 -13.93
C HIS A 229 -7.51 -7.49 -15.35
N ALA A 230 -6.59 -6.68 -15.89
CA ALA A 230 -6.08 -6.85 -17.25
C ALA A 230 -5.35 -8.19 -17.44
N ASP A 231 -4.50 -8.57 -16.48
CA ASP A 231 -3.68 -9.78 -16.61
C ASP A 231 -4.43 -11.07 -16.28
N THR A 232 -5.37 -11.03 -15.32
CA THR A 232 -6.10 -12.24 -14.91
C THR A 232 -7.40 -12.42 -15.68
N GLY A 233 -7.94 -11.36 -16.29
CA GLY A 233 -9.24 -11.35 -16.93
C GLY A 233 -10.41 -11.60 -15.95
N LEU A 234 -10.17 -11.46 -14.64
CA LEU A 234 -11.08 -11.86 -13.58
C LEU A 234 -11.11 -10.83 -12.43
N PRO A 235 -12.20 -10.83 -11.63
CA PRO A 235 -12.24 -10.10 -10.37
C PRO A 235 -11.06 -10.48 -9.46
N THR A 236 -10.28 -9.48 -9.05
CA THR A 236 -9.01 -9.72 -8.34
C THR A 236 -8.79 -8.68 -7.26
N VAL A 237 -8.29 -9.12 -6.11
CA VAL A 237 -7.82 -8.24 -5.03
C VAL A 237 -6.33 -8.51 -4.79
N PHE A 238 -5.59 -7.41 -4.69
CA PHE A 238 -4.17 -7.36 -4.41
C PHE A 238 -3.97 -6.69 -3.05
N VAL A 239 -3.12 -7.29 -2.22
CA VAL A 239 -2.58 -6.65 -1.02
C VAL A 239 -1.07 -6.79 -1.07
N TYR A 240 -0.37 -5.66 -1.09
CA TYR A 240 1.07 -5.62 -1.41
C TYR A 240 1.88 -4.85 -0.37
N ASP A 241 3.17 -5.14 -0.32
CA ASP A 241 4.10 -4.48 0.59
C ASP A 241 4.38 -3.06 0.10
N GLY A 242 4.31 -2.07 1.00
CA GLY A 242 4.58 -0.66 0.71
C GLY A 242 6.06 -0.31 0.51
N TYR A 243 6.91 -1.30 0.26
CA TYR A 243 8.37 -1.16 0.16
C TYR A 243 8.90 -1.81 -1.11
N ALA A 244 9.91 -1.19 -1.72
CA ALA A 244 10.54 -1.71 -2.93
C ALA A 244 11.14 -3.10 -2.69
N GLY A 245 10.90 -4.03 -3.62
CA GLY A 245 11.31 -5.44 -3.51
C GLY A 245 10.46 -6.30 -2.56
N GLY A 246 9.58 -5.68 -1.78
CA GLY A 246 8.78 -6.33 -0.74
C GLY A 246 9.52 -6.51 0.59
N ALA A 247 8.77 -6.41 1.68
CA ALA A 247 9.25 -6.58 3.06
C ALA A 247 8.86 -7.95 3.66
N GLY A 248 8.13 -8.78 2.91
CA GLY A 248 7.70 -10.12 3.30
C GLY A 248 6.33 -10.18 3.96
N PHE A 249 5.57 -9.07 4.00
CA PHE A 249 4.23 -9.07 4.61
C PHE A 249 3.23 -9.78 3.70
N ALA A 250 3.31 -9.55 2.40
CA ALA A 250 2.56 -10.25 1.36
C ALA A 250 2.83 -11.76 1.40
N GLU A 251 4.10 -12.16 1.49
CA GLU A 251 4.46 -13.58 1.63
C GLU A 251 3.85 -14.17 2.90
N ARG A 252 3.97 -13.48 4.03
CA ARG A 252 3.38 -13.95 5.29
C ARG A 252 1.85 -14.01 5.22
N GLY A 253 1.22 -13.05 4.55
CA GLY A 253 -0.20 -13.00 4.24
C GLY A 253 -0.64 -14.20 3.40
N TYR A 254 0.09 -14.51 2.33
CA TYR A 254 -0.13 -15.68 1.49
C TYR A 254 -0.07 -16.98 2.30
N ARG A 255 1.00 -17.18 3.09
CA ARG A 255 1.16 -18.38 3.96
C ARG A 255 0.05 -18.54 5.00
N ARG A 256 -0.60 -17.45 5.40
CA ARG A 256 -1.63 -17.43 6.45
C ARG A 256 -2.99 -16.96 5.95
N ALA A 257 -3.25 -17.03 4.63
CA ALA A 257 -4.40 -16.39 3.99
C ALA A 257 -5.75 -16.80 4.60
N ALA A 258 -5.97 -18.10 4.83
CA ALA A 258 -7.21 -18.58 5.45
C ALA A 258 -7.41 -18.09 6.90
N THR A 259 -6.33 -17.88 7.65
CA THR A 259 -6.38 -17.29 9.00
C THR A 259 -6.68 -15.80 8.92
N TRP A 260 -5.93 -15.08 8.08
CA TRP A 260 -6.02 -13.64 7.92
C TRP A 260 -7.37 -13.20 7.37
N LEU A 261 -7.79 -13.71 6.20
CA LEU A 261 -9.08 -13.39 5.60
C LEU A 261 -10.26 -13.88 6.46
N GLY A 262 -10.05 -14.96 7.21
CA GLY A 262 -11.00 -15.41 8.23
C GLY A 262 -11.19 -14.38 9.35
N ALA A 263 -10.10 -13.81 9.88
CA ALA A 263 -10.18 -12.74 10.87
C ALA A 263 -10.78 -11.44 10.28
N THR A 264 -10.47 -11.12 9.03
CA THR A 264 -11.09 -10.02 8.28
C THR A 264 -12.60 -10.15 8.22
N LEU A 265 -13.11 -11.32 7.82
CA LEU A 265 -14.55 -11.60 7.77
C LEU A 265 -15.22 -11.40 9.13
N GLU A 266 -14.62 -11.97 10.19
CA GLU A 266 -15.18 -11.89 11.54
C GLU A 266 -15.17 -10.46 12.08
N ALA A 267 -14.14 -9.67 11.80
CA ALA A 267 -14.08 -8.26 12.17
C ALA A 267 -15.20 -7.43 11.52
N ILE A 268 -15.45 -7.65 10.23
CA ILE A 268 -16.54 -6.94 9.52
C ILE A 268 -17.91 -7.34 10.09
N ARG A 269 -18.12 -8.63 10.38
CA ARG A 269 -19.37 -9.16 10.98
C ARG A 269 -19.62 -8.64 12.38
N ALA A 270 -18.57 -8.56 13.21
CA ALA A 270 -18.67 -8.12 14.60
C ALA A 270 -18.92 -6.61 14.73
N CYS A 271 -18.60 -5.82 13.69
CA CYS A 271 -18.82 -4.38 13.71
C CYS A 271 -20.32 -4.05 13.70
N GLU A 272 -20.76 -3.19 14.63
CA GLU A 272 -22.18 -2.83 14.82
C GLU A 272 -22.73 -1.82 13.79
N CYS A 273 -21.88 -1.30 12.90
CA CYS A 273 -22.32 -0.32 11.90
C CYS A 273 -23.23 -0.95 10.82
N GLU A 274 -24.11 -0.14 10.23
CA GLU A 274 -25.07 -0.63 9.23
C GLU A 274 -24.41 -0.75 7.83
N SER A 275 -23.81 0.33 7.34
CA SER A 275 -23.31 0.45 5.97
C SER A 275 -21.79 0.32 5.82
N GLY A 276 -21.04 0.40 6.92
CA GLY A 276 -19.58 0.46 6.92
C GLY A 276 -19.06 1.70 7.65
N CYS A 277 -17.89 1.59 8.29
CA CYS A 277 -17.27 2.68 9.04
C CYS A 277 -15.73 2.55 9.06
N PRO A 278 -15.00 3.55 9.60
CA PRO A 278 -13.54 3.51 9.76
C PRO A 278 -12.99 2.31 10.54
N SER A 279 -13.83 1.66 11.35
CA SER A 279 -13.42 0.49 12.15
C SER A 279 -13.56 -0.85 11.40
N CYS A 280 -14.16 -0.88 10.19
CA CYS A 280 -14.36 -2.14 9.47
C CYS A 280 -13.92 -2.11 8.00
N ILE A 281 -14.50 -1.24 7.15
CA ILE A 281 -14.30 -1.30 5.69
C ILE A 281 -13.82 0.01 5.06
N GLN A 282 -13.69 1.09 5.83
CA GLN A 282 -13.14 2.34 5.32
C GLN A 282 -11.64 2.41 5.59
N SER A 283 -10.89 2.90 4.60
CA SER A 283 -9.46 3.14 4.68
C SER A 283 -9.17 4.63 4.60
N PRO A 284 -8.31 5.18 5.48
CA PRO A 284 -7.85 6.56 5.36
C PRO A 284 -6.85 6.76 4.21
N LYS A 285 -6.39 5.67 3.57
CA LYS A 285 -5.50 5.69 2.40
C LYS A 285 -6.24 5.57 1.07
N CYS A 286 -7.57 5.48 1.09
CA CYS A 286 -8.35 5.26 -0.13
C CYS A 286 -8.34 6.51 -1.01
N GLY A 287 -7.61 6.47 -2.13
CA GLY A 287 -7.60 7.54 -3.15
C GLY A 287 -8.95 7.73 -3.85
N ASN A 288 -9.84 6.72 -3.80
CA ASN A 288 -11.20 6.76 -4.34
C ASN A 288 -12.23 7.34 -3.35
N GLY A 289 -11.79 7.87 -2.21
CA GLY A 289 -12.69 8.52 -1.25
C GLY A 289 -13.65 7.57 -0.53
N ASN A 290 -13.29 6.29 -0.40
CA ASN A 290 -14.12 5.25 0.20
C ASN A 290 -15.45 5.02 -0.52
N ASP A 291 -15.47 5.15 -1.85
CA ASP A 291 -16.65 4.91 -2.70
C ASP A 291 -16.27 4.20 -4.02
N PRO A 292 -17.00 3.16 -4.45
CA PRO A 292 -18.06 2.46 -3.71
C PRO A 292 -17.49 1.53 -2.63
N LEU A 293 -18.26 1.30 -1.56
CA LEU A 293 -17.99 0.28 -0.54
C LEU A 293 -19.27 -0.44 -0.14
N SER A 294 -19.21 -1.77 -0.02
CA SER A 294 -20.34 -2.58 0.43
C SER A 294 -19.95 -3.51 1.58
N LYS A 295 -20.41 -3.20 2.80
CA LYS A 295 -20.21 -4.07 3.97
C LYS A 295 -20.78 -5.47 3.75
N GLN A 296 -22.05 -5.53 3.32
CA GLN A 296 -22.74 -6.80 3.09
C GLN A 296 -22.10 -7.58 1.94
N GLY A 297 -21.71 -6.88 0.87
CA GLY A 297 -21.00 -7.46 -0.26
C GLY A 297 -19.66 -8.08 0.15
N ALA A 298 -18.86 -7.37 0.95
CA ALA A 298 -17.60 -7.89 1.47
C ALA A 298 -17.79 -9.11 2.37
N VAL A 299 -18.82 -9.12 3.23
CA VAL A 299 -19.14 -10.28 4.08
C VAL A 299 -19.51 -11.50 3.24
N ALA A 300 -20.36 -11.33 2.23
CA ALA A 300 -20.78 -12.43 1.36
C ALA A 300 -19.59 -12.99 0.56
N LEU A 301 -18.79 -12.10 -0.02
CA LEU A 301 -17.58 -12.43 -0.76
C LEU A 301 -16.56 -13.18 0.11
N LEU A 302 -16.18 -12.62 1.26
CA LEU A 302 -15.15 -13.20 2.12
C LEU A 302 -15.61 -14.52 2.74
N ALA A 303 -16.90 -14.73 2.98
CA ALA A 303 -17.42 -16.01 3.44
C ALA A 303 -17.14 -17.13 2.44
N GLU A 304 -17.38 -16.90 1.16
CA GLU A 304 -17.06 -17.86 0.10
C GLU A 304 -15.56 -18.07 -0.03
N VAL A 305 -14.76 -16.99 -0.09
CA VAL A 305 -13.30 -17.08 -0.22
C VAL A 305 -12.67 -17.87 0.92
N VAL A 306 -13.02 -17.55 2.17
CA VAL A 306 -12.50 -18.24 3.35
C VAL A 306 -12.95 -19.70 3.39
N GLY A 307 -14.17 -20.00 2.92
CA GLY A 307 -14.68 -21.36 2.80
C GLY A 307 -13.82 -22.21 1.87
N GLN A 308 -13.48 -21.68 0.69
CA GLN A 308 -12.62 -22.36 -0.28
C GLN A 308 -11.19 -22.53 0.23
N LEU A 309 -10.59 -21.48 0.80
CA LEU A 309 -9.21 -21.53 1.30
C LEU A 309 -9.00 -22.48 2.48
N ARG A 310 -10.04 -22.76 3.28
CA ARG A 310 -9.96 -23.73 4.39
C ARG A 310 -10.12 -25.19 3.96
N ALA A 311 -10.56 -25.41 2.71
CA ALA A 311 -10.77 -26.74 2.17
C ALA A 311 -9.50 -27.36 1.54
N VAL A 312 -8.44 -26.56 1.39
CA VAL A 312 -7.12 -26.92 0.86
C VAL A 312 -6.09 -26.89 1.97
#